data_AF-R7RPK8-F1
#
_entry.id   AF-R7RPK8-F1
#
_cell.length_a   1.000
_cell.length_b   1.000
_cell.length_c   1.000
_cell.angle_alpha   90.00
_cell.angle_beta   90.00
_cell.angle_gamma   90.00
#
_symmetry.space_group_name_H-M   'P 1'
#
loop_
_entity.id
_entity.type
_entity.pdbx_description
1 polymer ?
#
loop_
_entity_poly.entity_id
_entity_poly.type
_entity_poly.pdbx_seq_one_letter_code
_entity_poly.pdbx_strand_id
1 'polypeptide(L)'
;MHLICIWKKLVVGPKARGVVSLDVPLSENIKNVAKALKKDVSNVTVVIQDRPRHQHLMEEVRRVNARLKLFSDGDIQEALATCFEESGVDIMIGIGGAPEGVITAAAVKCVGGDFQGRLCPMNEEEKQRCFNMGIKDLSRVMQECGA
;
A
#
# COMPACT_ATOMS: atom_id res chain seq x y z
N MET A 1 -0.60 -18.62 -18.19
CA MET A 1 -0.24 -18.27 -16.80
C MET A 1 -1.33 -17.33 -16.28
N HIS A 2 -2.37 -17.88 -15.63
CA HIS A 2 -3.61 -17.16 -15.29
C HIS A 2 -3.39 -16.30 -14.01
N LEU A 3 -2.84 -15.10 -14.19
CA LEU A 3 -2.56 -14.15 -13.11
C LEU A 3 -3.86 -13.73 -12.37
N ILE A 4 -4.07 -14.35 -11.21
CA ILE A 4 -4.05 -13.69 -9.90
C ILE A 4 -4.82 -12.34 -9.80
N CYS A 5 -5.91 -12.29 -9.00
CA CYS A 5 -6.62 -11.04 -8.64
C CYS A 5 -5.59 -9.98 -8.15
N ILE A 6 -5.71 -8.72 -8.59
CA ILE A 6 -4.83 -7.63 -8.14
C ILE A 6 -5.31 -6.97 -6.82
N TRP A 7 -4.38 -6.38 -6.07
CA TRP A 7 -4.61 -5.67 -4.81
C TRP A 7 -4.18 -4.22 -4.89
N LYS A 8 -5.03 -3.31 -4.41
CA LYS A 8 -4.57 -2.02 -3.88
C LYS A 8 -3.92 -2.28 -2.52
N LYS A 9 -2.68 -1.83 -2.36
CA LYS A 9 -1.82 -2.04 -1.18
C LYS A 9 -1.47 -0.68 -0.59
N LEU A 10 -1.46 -0.59 0.74
CA LEU A 10 -0.96 0.55 1.51
C LEU A 10 -0.15 0.00 2.67
N VAL A 11 1.10 0.44 2.79
CA VAL A 11 2.04 -0.07 3.78
C VAL A 11 2.77 1.09 4.45
N VAL A 12 2.90 1.03 5.77
CA VAL A 12 3.71 1.95 6.57
C VAL A 12 4.46 1.23 7.68
N GLY A 13 5.54 1.83 8.17
CA GLY A 13 6.33 1.28 9.26
C GLY A 13 5.67 1.35 10.64
N PRO A 14 6.30 0.73 11.67
CA PRO A 14 5.73 0.59 13.01
C PRO A 14 5.35 1.92 13.68
N LYS A 15 6.12 2.99 13.46
CA LYS A 15 5.85 4.32 14.03
C LYS A 15 4.59 4.98 13.47
N ALA A 16 4.09 4.54 12.32
CA ALA A 16 2.88 5.02 11.68
C ALA A 16 1.77 3.95 11.61
N ARG A 17 1.91 2.87 12.39
CA ARG A 17 0.89 1.82 12.47
C ARG A 17 -0.44 2.39 13.01
N GLY A 18 -1.54 2.02 12.37
CA GLY A 18 -2.89 2.36 12.79
C GLY A 18 -3.34 3.79 12.46
N VAL A 19 -2.50 4.61 11.81
CA VAL A 19 -2.87 5.99 11.43
C VAL A 19 -3.23 6.17 9.95
N VAL A 20 -3.19 5.08 9.18
CA VAL A 20 -3.48 5.07 7.74
C VAL A 20 -4.74 4.27 7.42
N SER A 21 -5.39 4.60 6.30
CA SER A 21 -6.55 3.86 5.80
C SER A 21 -6.64 3.87 4.28
N LEU A 22 -6.99 2.74 3.66
CA LEU A 22 -7.33 2.68 2.24
C LEU A 22 -8.64 3.38 1.86
N ASP A 23 -9.47 3.74 2.85
CA ASP A 23 -10.74 4.44 2.69
C ASP A 23 -10.62 5.97 2.67
N VAL A 24 -9.44 6.51 2.97
CA VAL A 24 -9.19 7.94 2.91
C VAL A 24 -8.28 8.29 1.72
N PRO A 25 -8.32 9.54 1.21
CA PRO A 25 -7.40 10.01 0.17
C PRO A 25 -5.93 9.84 0.59
N LEU A 26 -5.03 9.59 -0.36
CA LEU A 26 -3.60 9.43 -0.05
C LEU A 26 -3.01 10.70 0.59
N SER A 27 -3.51 11.88 0.21
CA SER A 27 -3.14 13.16 0.81
C SER A 27 -3.42 13.23 2.31
N GLU A 28 -4.47 12.57 2.80
CA GLU A 28 -4.78 12.47 4.22
C GLU A 28 -3.85 11.50 4.92
N ASN A 29 -3.62 10.32 4.33
CA ASN A 29 -2.63 9.36 4.83
C ASN A 29 -1.23 9.98 4.97
N ILE A 30 -0.78 10.75 3.98
CA ILE A 30 0.50 11.47 4.02
C ILE A 30 0.57 12.41 5.23
N LYS A 31 -0.49 13.17 5.52
CA LYS A 31 -0.54 14.07 6.69
C LYS A 31 -0.55 13.30 8.00
N ASN A 32 -1.29 12.20 8.08
CA ASN A 32 -1.34 11.35 9.27
C ASN A 32 0.02 10.74 9.58
N VAL A 33 0.70 10.22 8.54
CA VAL A 33 2.06 9.68 8.64
C VAL A 33 3.06 10.77 9.01
N ALA A 34 2.99 11.96 8.40
CA ALA A 34 3.83 13.10 8.77
C ALA A 34 3.71 13.43 10.28
N LYS A 35 2.46 13.48 10.78
CA LYS A 35 2.17 13.74 12.20
C LYS A 35 2.70 12.63 13.11
N ALA A 36 2.49 11.36 12.76
CA ALA A 36 2.97 10.22 13.54
C ALA A 36 4.51 10.17 13.61
N LEU A 37 5.17 10.50 12.50
CA LEU A 37 6.63 10.53 12.38
C LEU A 37 7.26 11.87 12.85
N LYS A 38 6.44 12.83 13.30
CA LYS A 38 6.87 14.17 13.75
C LYS A 38 7.77 14.88 12.73
N LYS A 39 7.37 14.87 11.46
CA LYS A 39 8.11 15.52 10.38
C LYS A 39 7.18 16.29 9.46
N ASP A 40 7.75 17.22 8.70
CA ASP A 40 6.99 17.96 7.69
C ASP A 40 6.48 17.04 6.58
N VAL A 41 5.32 17.40 6.02
CA VAL A 41 4.73 16.68 4.87
C VAL A 41 5.73 16.57 3.71
N SER A 42 6.53 17.62 3.48
CA SER A 42 7.57 17.64 2.45
C SER A 42 8.74 16.69 2.69
N ASN A 43 8.85 16.12 3.89
CA ASN A 43 9.84 15.11 4.24
C ASN A 43 9.24 13.69 4.27
N VAL A 44 7.95 13.51 3.98
CA VAL A 44 7.34 12.19 3.77
C VAL A 44 7.71 11.69 2.37
N THR A 45 8.26 10.49 2.31
CA THR A 45 8.59 9.77 1.08
C THR A 45 7.55 8.70 0.81
N VAL A 46 6.88 8.82 -0.33
CA VAL A 46 5.94 7.84 -0.85
C VAL A 46 6.59 7.10 -2.01
N VAL A 47 6.63 5.77 -1.94
CA VAL A 47 7.10 4.90 -3.01
C VAL A 47 5.91 4.33 -3.78
N ILE A 48 5.96 4.43 -5.11
CA ILE A 48 4.90 4.00 -6.03
C ILE A 48 5.52 3.29 -7.23
N GLN A 49 4.94 2.16 -7.65
CA GLN A 49 5.43 1.47 -8.84
C GLN A 49 5.18 2.33 -10.09
N ASP A 50 6.18 2.46 -10.96
CA ASP A 50 6.07 3.25 -12.18
C ASP A 50 5.22 2.52 -13.24
N ARG A 51 3.91 2.75 -13.16
CA ARG A 51 2.92 2.17 -14.06
C ARG A 51 1.84 3.23 -14.36
N PRO A 52 1.29 3.27 -15.60
CA PRO A 52 0.24 4.24 -15.96
C PRO A 52 -0.97 4.25 -15.03
N ARG A 53 -1.35 3.08 -14.48
CA ARG A 53 -2.46 2.94 -13.53
C ARG A 53 -2.27 3.69 -12.19
N HIS A 54 -1.05 4.13 -11.87
CA HIS A 54 -0.75 4.86 -10.63
C HIS A 54 -0.59 6.38 -10.81
N GLN A 55 -0.82 6.93 -12.00
CA GLN A 55 -0.61 8.37 -12.24
C GLN A 55 -1.41 9.26 -11.26
N HIS A 56 -2.66 8.90 -10.98
CA HIS A 56 -3.49 9.61 -10.00
C HIS A 56 -2.87 9.67 -8.59
N LEU A 57 -2.19 8.60 -8.14
CA LEU A 57 -1.48 8.58 -6.85
C LEU A 57 -0.25 9.49 -6.90
N MET A 58 0.51 9.46 -8.00
CA MET A 58 1.69 10.32 -8.18
C MET A 58 1.31 11.81 -8.16
N GLU A 59 0.21 12.18 -8.82
CA GLU A 59 -0.34 13.53 -8.81
C GLU A 59 -0.75 13.97 -7.40
N GLU A 60 -1.40 13.08 -6.64
CA GLU A 60 -1.80 13.37 -5.27
C GLU A 60 -0.60 13.62 -4.33
N VAL A 61 0.47 12.81 -4.45
CA VAL A 61 1.73 13.02 -3.71
C VAL A 61 2.34 14.37 -4.03
N ARG A 62 2.44 14.72 -5.33
CA ARG A 62 2.99 16.00 -5.79
C ARG A 62 2.16 17.19 -5.31
N ARG A 63 0.83 17.07 -5.32
CA ARG A 63 -0.10 18.13 -4.89
C ARG A 63 0.06 18.50 -3.42
N VAL A 64 0.41 17.55 -2.56
CA VAL A 64 0.68 17.83 -1.13
C VAL A 64 2.15 18.13 -0.85
N ASN A 65 2.99 18.24 -1.89
CA ASN A 65 4.42 18.52 -1.81
C ASN A 65 5.22 17.45 -1.02
N ALA A 66 4.76 16.20 -0.98
CA ALA A 66 5.53 15.09 -0.43
C ALA A 66 6.54 14.57 -1.46
N ARG A 67 7.56 13.83 -1.01
CA ARG A 67 8.58 13.23 -1.88
C ARG A 67 8.01 11.99 -2.56
N LEU A 68 8.14 11.92 -3.87
CA LEU A 68 7.76 10.76 -4.67
C LEU A 68 9.02 10.01 -5.12
N LYS A 69 9.10 8.71 -4.78
CA LYS A 69 10.10 7.79 -5.34
C LYS A 69 9.39 6.74 -6.19
N LEU A 70 9.89 6.51 -7.39
CA LEU A 70 9.34 5.51 -8.30
C LEU A 70 10.22 4.26 -8.30
N PHE A 71 9.59 3.10 -8.48
CA PHE A 71 10.28 1.83 -8.66
C PHE A 71 9.68 1.02 -9.81
N SER A 72 10.50 0.24 -10.50
CA SER A 72 10.04 -0.54 -11.67
C SER A 72 9.31 -1.81 -11.26
N ASP A 73 9.96 -2.64 -10.43
CA ASP A 73 9.49 -3.94 -9.97
C ASP A 73 9.98 -4.21 -8.53
N GLY A 74 9.45 -5.24 -7.87
CA GLY A 74 9.84 -5.60 -6.50
C GLY A 74 9.07 -4.84 -5.43
N ASP A 75 7.74 -4.91 -5.48
CA ASP A 75 6.87 -4.21 -4.53
C ASP A 75 6.99 -4.70 -3.08
N ILE A 76 7.38 -5.97 -2.87
CA ILE A 76 7.68 -6.54 -1.55
C ILE A 76 8.85 -5.80 -0.88
N GLN A 77 9.93 -5.54 -1.63
CA GLN A 77 11.12 -4.86 -1.11
C GLN A 77 10.78 -3.43 -0.69
N GLU A 78 10.10 -2.68 -1.56
CA GLU A 78 9.73 -1.29 -1.31
C GLU A 78 8.69 -1.16 -0.19
N ALA A 79 7.79 -2.14 -0.04
CA ALA A 79 6.89 -2.21 1.11
C ALA A 79 7.63 -2.47 2.42
N LEU A 80 8.60 -3.40 2.45
CA LEU A 80 9.40 -3.66 3.65
C LEU A 80 10.32 -2.50 4.01
N ALA A 81 10.81 -1.74 3.01
CA ALA A 81 11.60 -0.54 3.26
C ALA A 81 10.88 0.43 4.20
N THR A 82 9.55 0.54 4.13
CA THR A 82 8.75 1.39 5.04
C THR A 82 8.96 1.08 6.53
N CYS A 83 9.39 -0.14 6.86
CA CYS A 83 9.57 -0.61 8.23
C CYS A 83 10.96 -0.33 8.79
N PHE A 84 11.90 0.18 7.99
CA PHE A 84 13.28 0.49 8.38
C PHE A 84 13.57 1.97 8.18
N GLU A 85 13.94 2.68 9.26
CA GLU A 85 14.11 4.15 9.25
C GLU A 85 15.23 4.59 8.30
N GLU A 86 16.31 3.82 8.22
CA GLU A 86 17.46 4.04 7.36
C GLU A 86 17.12 3.98 5.85
N SER A 87 15.97 3.41 5.48
CA SER A 87 15.54 3.35 4.09
C SER A 87 15.09 4.72 3.55
N GLY A 88 14.64 5.60 4.44
CA GLY A 88 14.04 6.89 4.09
C GLY A 88 12.67 6.79 3.39
N VAL A 89 12.04 5.61 3.38
CA VAL A 89 10.71 5.35 2.82
C VAL A 89 9.67 5.32 3.95
N ASP A 90 8.54 6.00 3.78
CA ASP A 90 7.53 6.08 4.84
C ASP A 90 6.21 5.40 4.46
N ILE A 91 5.84 5.51 3.19
CA ILE A 91 4.58 4.97 2.66
C ILE A 91 4.88 4.24 1.36
N MET A 92 4.43 3.00 1.25
CA MET A 92 4.26 2.32 -0.03
C MET A 92 2.78 2.26 -0.36
N ILE A 93 2.40 2.71 -1.55
CA ILE A 93 1.02 2.59 -2.03
C ILE A 93 1.00 2.27 -3.53
N GLY A 94 0.07 1.41 -3.92
CA GLY A 94 -0.13 1.10 -5.33
C GLY A 94 -0.99 -0.12 -5.55
N ILE A 95 -1.03 -0.57 -6.80
CA ILE A 95 -1.75 -1.75 -7.26
C ILE A 95 -0.75 -2.77 -7.80
N GLY A 96 -0.77 -3.97 -7.22
CA GLY A 96 0.11 -5.08 -7.57
C GLY A 96 -0.59 -6.44 -7.41
N GLY A 97 0.16 -7.54 -7.56
CA GLY A 97 -0.41 -8.89 -7.42
C GLY A 97 -0.80 -9.20 -5.97
N ALA A 98 -1.91 -9.93 -5.78
CA ALA A 98 -2.36 -10.34 -4.45
C ALA A 98 -1.39 -11.28 -3.69
N PRO A 99 -0.72 -12.27 -4.30
CA PRO A 99 0.21 -13.17 -3.63
C PRO A 99 1.40 -12.44 -3.03
N GLU A 100 1.98 -11.48 -3.76
CA GLU A 100 3.00 -10.59 -3.24
C GLU A 100 2.45 -9.79 -2.06
N GLY A 101 1.19 -9.33 -2.14
CA GLY A 101 0.50 -8.66 -1.03
C GLY A 101 0.38 -9.53 0.22
N VAL A 102 0.07 -10.82 0.09
CA VAL A 102 0.00 -11.76 1.23
C VAL A 102 1.38 -11.96 1.85
N ILE A 103 2.43 -12.11 1.04
CA ILE A 103 3.82 -12.22 1.52
C ILE A 103 4.24 -10.95 2.25
N THR A 104 3.96 -9.78 1.66
CA THR A 104 4.21 -8.48 2.30
C THR A 104 3.47 -8.36 3.62
N ALA A 105 2.17 -8.69 3.68
CA ALA A 105 1.38 -8.61 4.90
C ALA A 105 1.96 -9.48 6.03
N ALA A 106 2.38 -10.71 5.70
CA ALA A 106 3.03 -11.60 6.67
C ALA A 106 4.35 -11.01 7.19
N ALA A 107 5.19 -10.48 6.30
CA ALA A 107 6.48 -9.92 6.67
C ALA A 107 6.34 -8.60 7.48
N VAL A 108 5.46 -7.70 7.03
CA VAL A 108 5.14 -6.43 7.71
C VAL A 108 4.59 -6.67 9.11
N LYS A 109 3.74 -7.70 9.29
CA LYS A 109 3.27 -8.12 10.61
C LYS A 109 4.41 -8.51 11.54
N CYS A 110 5.39 -9.27 11.06
CA CYS A 110 6.53 -9.70 11.88
C CYS A 110 7.42 -8.54 12.35
N VAL A 111 7.51 -7.46 11.57
CA VAL A 111 8.29 -6.27 11.91
C VAL A 111 7.47 -5.16 12.56
N GLY A 112 6.16 -5.38 12.75
CA GLY A 112 5.25 -4.45 13.45
C GLY A 112 4.76 -3.26 12.63
N GLY A 113 4.95 -3.25 11.31
CA GLY A 113 4.36 -2.24 10.41
C GLY A 113 2.88 -2.49 10.15
N ASP A 114 2.21 -1.63 9.38
CA ASP A 114 0.78 -1.74 9.04
C ASP A 114 0.63 -2.00 7.54
N PHE A 115 -0.17 -3.01 7.18
CA PHE A 115 -0.47 -3.39 5.81
C PHE A 115 -1.99 -3.40 5.58
N GLN A 116 -2.43 -2.69 4.56
CA GLN A 116 -3.80 -2.74 4.10
C GLN A 116 -3.86 -3.19 2.65
N GLY A 117 -4.65 -4.21 2.38
CA GLY A 117 -4.93 -4.75 1.06
C GLY A 117 -6.41 -4.65 0.74
N ARG A 118 -6.75 -4.30 -0.50
CA ARG A 118 -8.11 -4.44 -1.03
C ARG A 118 -8.06 -5.08 -2.41
N LEU A 119 -8.90 -6.09 -2.64
CA LEU A 119 -9.06 -6.70 -3.96
C LEU A 119 -9.61 -5.68 -4.96
N CYS A 120 -9.01 -5.62 -6.14
CA CYS A 120 -9.38 -4.69 -7.19
C CYS A 120 -9.53 -5.42 -8.53
N PRO A 121 -10.41 -6.43 -8.66
CA PRO A 121 -10.53 -7.18 -9.90
C PRO A 121 -10.77 -6.23 -11.09
N MET A 122 -9.97 -6.36 -12.16
CA MET A 122 -10.01 -5.43 -13.30
C MET A 122 -10.99 -5.84 -14.39
N ASN A 123 -11.49 -7.07 -14.33
CA ASN A 123 -12.42 -7.64 -15.28
C ASN A 123 -13.38 -8.62 -14.58
N GLU A 124 -14.43 -9.02 -15.29
CA GLU A 124 -15.45 -9.92 -14.75
C GLU A 124 -14.91 -11.35 -14.50
N GLU A 125 -13.87 -11.78 -15.23
CA GLU A 125 -13.23 -13.08 -14.99
C GLU A 125 -12.53 -13.13 -13.62
N GLU A 126 -11.73 -12.12 -13.30
CA GLU A 126 -11.09 -11.97 -11.99
C GLU A 126 -12.12 -11.86 -10.86
N LYS A 127 -13.18 -11.10 -11.10
CA LYS A 127 -14.28 -10.93 -10.14
C LYS A 127 -14.99 -12.26 -9.87
N GLN A 128 -15.33 -13.02 -10.92
CA GLN A 128 -15.94 -14.33 -10.80
C GLN A 128 -15.01 -15.33 -10.11
N ARG A 129 -13.72 -15.28 -10.41
CA ARG A 129 -12.71 -16.11 -9.71
C ARG A 129 -12.68 -15.80 -8.23
N CYS A 130 -12.66 -14.52 -7.86
CA CYS A 130 -12.69 -14.08 -6.48
C CYS A 130 -13.99 -14.57 -5.77
N PHE A 131 -15.16 -14.56 -6.43
CA PHE A 131 -16.40 -15.17 -5.90
C PHE A 131 -16.34 -16.70 -5.77
N ASN A 132 -15.76 -17.40 -6.75
CA ASN A 132 -15.58 -18.85 -6.73
C ASN A 132 -14.64 -19.28 -5.58
N MET A 133 -13.72 -18.40 -5.16
CA MET A 133 -12.87 -18.58 -3.98
C MET A 133 -13.58 -18.26 -2.66
N GLY A 134 -14.88 -17.92 -2.69
CA GLY A 134 -15.69 -17.62 -1.51
C GLY A 134 -15.59 -16.17 -1.03
N ILE A 135 -14.95 -15.28 -1.78
CA ILE A 135 -14.81 -13.87 -1.43
C ILE A 135 -16.07 -13.13 -1.86
N LYS A 136 -16.99 -12.89 -0.92
CA LYS A 136 -18.30 -12.28 -1.20
C LYS A 136 -18.28 -10.75 -1.25
N ASP A 137 -17.34 -10.13 -0.54
CA ASP A 137 -17.20 -8.69 -0.43
C ASP A 137 -15.82 -8.25 -0.90
N LEU A 138 -15.78 -7.62 -2.07
CA LEU A 138 -14.56 -7.09 -2.71
C LEU A 138 -14.20 -5.70 -2.18
N SER A 139 -15.12 -5.02 -1.49
CA SER A 139 -14.87 -3.70 -0.89
C SER A 139 -14.12 -3.79 0.43
N ARG A 140 -14.19 -4.97 1.08
CA ARG A 140 -13.53 -5.25 2.35
C ARG A 140 -12.04 -4.94 2.30
N VAL A 141 -11.58 -4.14 3.26
CA VAL A 141 -10.16 -4.00 3.55
C VAL A 141 -9.69 -5.23 4.31
N MET A 142 -8.65 -5.86 3.78
CA MET A 142 -7.89 -6.91 4.43
C MET A 142 -6.72 -6.23 5.14
N GLN A 143 -6.71 -6.32 6.46
CA GLN A 143 -5.60 -5.85 7.30
C GLN A 143 -4.91 -7.07 7.90
N GLU A 144 -3.62 -6.97 8.18
CA GLU A 144 -2.98 -7.97 9.02
C GLU A 144 -3.66 -7.96 10.40
N CYS A 145 -4.21 -9.11 10.82
CA CYS A 145 -4.89 -9.19 12.10
C CYS A 145 -3.89 -8.91 13.23
N GLY A 146 -4.18 -7.87 14.03
CA GLY A 146 -3.45 -7.54 15.25
C GLY A 146 -3.47 -8.70 16.24
N ALA A 147 -2.34 -8.88 16.93
CA ALA A 147 -2.28 -9.70 18.13
C ALA A 147 -2.96 -8.98 19.30
#